data_AF-A8PUL7-F1
#
_entry.id   AF-A8PUL7-F1
#
_cell.length_a   1.000
_cell.length_b   1.000
_cell.length_c   1.000
_cell.angle_alpha   90.00
_cell.angle_beta   90.00
_cell.angle_gamma   90.00
#
_symmetry.space_group_name_H-M   'P 1'
#
loop_
_entity.id
_entity.type
_entity.pdbx_description
1 polymer ?
#
loop_
_entity_poly.entity_id
_entity_poly.type
_entity_poly.pdbx_seq_one_letter_code
_entity_poly.pdbx_strand_id
1 'polypeptide(L)'
;MSVWNQSHTSAQQVRERGKAVWNHTNIYAGLRERPVPDSHVSHLYGDMTLRGIASDDDSLTTTTLEVAGVHVMRSGRIFLVGTPSTSHDPLDIRHVLGMIPQEEGMFLRNATGQACLADIRARIERLDYVLAHWDSKAPPVLPDQRDPSNCTIQMYAQMMPAGPEHVQTELDLSERELSHPTGLAVVHRAPQFQLNIIGVSSRCGMFVETDTLLGKSRAQFWSDSRYYVAGMICVVFVQLLLMSRECERIQTHTAITRVSGISLFIHANFDAFLCITHTMLAFSSNKFNTPWDVDNWFHERHLVFRV
;
A
#
# COMPACT_ATOMS: atom_id res chain seq x y z
N MET A 1 -16.81 -8.08 -2.75
CA MET A 1 -15.55 -8.80 -2.96
C MET A 1 -15.58 -10.17 -2.31
N SER A 2 -15.22 -11.19 -3.07
CA SER A 2 -15.20 -12.57 -2.62
C SER A 2 -13.99 -13.27 -3.22
N VAL A 3 -12.96 -13.49 -2.39
CA VAL A 3 -12.00 -14.57 -2.66
C VAL A 3 -12.76 -15.88 -2.48
N TRP A 4 -12.76 -16.70 -3.52
CA TRP A 4 -13.41 -18.00 -3.50
C TRP A 4 -12.36 -19.09 -3.47
N ASN A 5 -12.51 -19.96 -2.49
CA ASN A 5 -11.95 -21.31 -2.56
C ASN A 5 -12.90 -22.11 -3.48
N GLN A 6 -12.59 -22.21 -4.77
CA GLN A 6 -13.42 -23.00 -5.66
C GLN A 6 -13.25 -24.48 -5.30
N SER A 7 -14.38 -25.06 -4.90
CA SER A 7 -14.53 -26.39 -4.34
C SER A 7 -14.20 -27.46 -5.38
N HIS A 8 -12.95 -27.90 -5.47
CA HIS A 8 -12.50 -29.24 -5.90
C HIS A 8 -11.00 -29.35 -5.63
N THR A 9 -10.58 -29.07 -4.38
CA THR A 9 -9.17 -29.10 -4.03
C THR A 9 -8.68 -30.54 -3.96
N SER A 10 -7.74 -30.91 -4.82
CA SER A 10 -7.00 -32.15 -4.62
C SER A 10 -6.30 -32.13 -3.25
N ALA A 11 -6.05 -33.29 -2.65
CA ALA A 11 -5.30 -33.35 -1.37
C ALA A 11 -3.94 -32.63 -1.44
N GLN A 12 -3.37 -32.49 -2.65
CA GLN A 12 -2.17 -31.70 -2.88
C GLN A 12 -2.42 -30.20 -2.75
N GLN A 13 -3.50 -29.67 -3.32
CA GLN A 13 -3.84 -28.24 -3.22
C GLN A 13 -4.14 -27.82 -1.78
N VAL A 14 -4.76 -28.69 -0.98
CA VAL A 14 -4.98 -28.44 0.45
C VAL A 14 -3.65 -28.37 1.21
N ARG A 15 -2.69 -29.24 0.89
CA ARG A 15 -1.35 -29.22 1.51
C ARG A 15 -0.57 -27.96 1.16
N GLU A 16 -0.58 -27.55 -0.10
CA GLU A 16 0.14 -26.36 -0.58
C GLU A 16 -0.46 -25.06 -0.02
N ARG A 17 -1.78 -25.04 0.19
CA ARG A 17 -2.50 -23.93 0.80
C ARG A 17 -2.24 -23.79 2.30
N GLY A 18 -2.02 -24.91 2.98
CA GLY A 18 -2.02 -24.96 4.43
C GLY A 18 -3.41 -24.68 5.01
N LYS A 19 -3.44 -24.11 6.22
CA LYS A 19 -4.64 -23.95 7.05
C LYS A 19 -5.52 -22.75 6.72
N ALA A 20 -5.06 -21.87 5.83
CA ALA A 20 -5.75 -20.64 5.51
C ALA A 20 -6.95 -20.92 4.58
N VAL A 21 -8.14 -20.47 4.99
CA VAL A 21 -9.34 -20.48 4.16
C VAL A 21 -9.76 -19.04 3.91
N TRP A 22 -9.83 -18.67 2.63
CA TRP A 22 -10.25 -17.35 2.20
C TRP A 22 -11.66 -17.46 1.61
N ASN A 23 -12.65 -17.05 2.40
CA ASN A 23 -14.03 -16.96 1.98
C ASN A 23 -14.54 -15.55 2.28
N HIS A 24 -14.94 -14.79 1.25
CA HIS A 24 -15.43 -13.41 1.39
C HIS A 24 -14.49 -12.47 2.16
N THR A 25 -13.25 -12.37 1.70
CA THR A 25 -12.20 -11.66 2.43
C THR A 25 -11.85 -10.31 1.83
N ASN A 26 -11.42 -9.38 2.69
CA ASN A 26 -10.95 -8.07 2.27
C ASN A 26 -9.50 -8.17 1.80
N ILE A 27 -9.24 -7.56 0.65
CA ILE A 27 -7.92 -7.48 0.03
C ILE A 27 -7.40 -6.06 0.18
N TYR A 28 -6.14 -5.95 0.62
CA TYR A 28 -5.41 -4.70 0.64
C TYR A 28 -4.16 -4.85 -0.21
N ALA A 29 -3.89 -3.91 -1.12
CA ALA A 29 -2.70 -3.96 -1.96
C ALA A 29 -1.93 -2.63 -1.89
N GLY A 30 -0.65 -2.72 -1.57
CA GLY A 30 0.30 -1.61 -1.66
C GLY A 30 1.25 -1.86 -2.83
N LEU A 31 1.01 -1.20 -3.95
CA LEU A 31 1.81 -1.35 -5.16
C LEU A 31 2.70 -0.12 -5.39
N ARG A 32 3.90 -0.37 -5.90
CA ARG A 32 4.86 0.64 -6.31
C ARG A 32 5.18 0.45 -7.78
N GLU A 33 5.29 1.57 -8.47
CA GLU A 33 5.53 1.61 -9.90
C GLU A 33 6.86 2.31 -10.19
N ARG A 34 7.70 1.63 -10.97
CA ARG A 34 8.97 2.16 -11.46
C ARG A 34 8.99 2.07 -13.00
N PRO A 35 9.07 3.19 -13.73
CA PRO A 35 9.05 3.17 -15.19
C PRO A 35 10.30 2.50 -15.75
N VAL A 36 10.14 1.70 -16.81
CA VAL A 36 11.27 1.15 -17.56
C VAL A 36 11.68 2.19 -18.61
N PRO A 37 12.96 2.61 -18.67
CA PRO A 37 13.44 3.60 -19.63
C PRO A 37 13.07 3.23 -21.07
N ASP A 38 12.77 4.25 -21.89
CA ASP A 38 12.49 4.11 -23.32
C ASP A 38 11.32 3.16 -23.68
N SER A 39 10.40 2.92 -22.75
CA SER A 39 9.24 2.06 -22.97
C SER A 39 7.97 2.62 -22.31
N HIS A 40 6.80 2.15 -22.78
CA HIS A 40 5.50 2.44 -22.15
C HIS A 40 5.10 1.38 -21.10
N VAL A 41 6.11 0.73 -20.51
CA VAL A 41 5.95 -0.33 -19.52
C VAL A 41 6.62 0.10 -18.23
N SER A 42 5.98 -0.19 -17.12
CA SER A 42 6.51 0.01 -15.78
C SER A 42 6.61 -1.31 -15.04
N HIS A 43 7.65 -1.43 -14.24
CA HIS A 43 7.79 -2.48 -13.26
C HIS A 43 6.89 -2.16 -12.05
N LEU A 44 6.04 -3.11 -11.68
CA LEU A 44 5.22 -3.05 -10.48
C LEU A 44 5.75 -4.03 -9.44
N TYR A 45 5.85 -3.60 -8.19
CA TYR A 45 6.19 -4.46 -7.06
C TYR A 45 5.53 -3.98 -5.78
N GLY A 46 5.30 -4.88 -4.82
CA GLY A 46 4.69 -4.52 -3.56
C GLY A 46 4.17 -5.71 -2.78
N ASP A 47 3.20 -5.45 -1.92
CA ASP A 47 2.56 -6.45 -1.07
C ASP A 47 1.03 -6.42 -1.21
N MET A 48 0.42 -7.59 -1.14
CA MET A 48 -1.01 -7.78 -1.06
C MET A 48 -1.35 -8.58 0.18
N THR A 49 -2.14 -8.01 1.08
CA THR A 49 -2.60 -8.70 2.28
C THR A 49 -4.00 -9.27 2.05
N LEU A 50 -4.10 -10.59 2.15
CA LEU A 50 -5.34 -11.33 2.20
C LEU A 50 -5.69 -11.63 3.65
N ARG A 51 -6.83 -11.13 4.12
CA ARG A 51 -7.38 -11.59 5.41
C ARG A 51 -8.07 -12.93 5.20
N GLY A 52 -8.03 -13.85 6.14
CA GLY A 52 -8.65 -15.17 6.06
C GLY A 52 -9.13 -15.63 7.42
N ILE A 53 -9.86 -16.74 7.43
CA ILE A 53 -10.28 -17.42 8.67
C ILE A 53 -9.52 -18.75 8.71
N ALA A 54 -8.85 -19.02 9.83
CA ALA A 54 -8.17 -20.31 10.04
C ALA A 54 -9.21 -21.42 10.14
N SER A 55 -8.96 -22.56 9.47
CA SER A 55 -9.91 -23.68 9.48
C SER A 55 -10.09 -24.35 10.85
N ASP A 56 -9.13 -24.21 11.77
CA ASP A 56 -9.12 -24.95 13.04
C ASP A 56 -9.82 -24.21 14.19
N ASP A 57 -9.61 -22.88 14.30
CA ASP A 57 -10.00 -22.09 15.48
C ASP A 57 -10.89 -20.86 15.16
N ASP A 58 -11.37 -20.73 13.91
CA ASP A 58 -12.05 -19.52 13.41
C ASP A 58 -11.26 -18.20 13.64
N SER A 59 -9.96 -18.31 13.93
CA SER A 59 -9.11 -17.17 14.20
C SER A 59 -8.81 -16.41 12.91
N LEU A 60 -8.78 -15.08 13.01
CA LEU A 60 -8.46 -14.21 11.89
C LEU A 60 -6.99 -14.37 11.52
N THR A 61 -6.74 -15.01 10.39
CA THR A 61 -5.40 -15.15 9.81
C THR A 61 -5.19 -14.08 8.76
N THR A 62 -3.94 -13.64 8.62
CA THR A 62 -3.55 -12.71 7.55
C THR A 62 -2.41 -13.33 6.78
N THR A 63 -2.59 -13.44 5.47
CA THR A 63 -1.59 -13.94 4.53
C THR A 63 -1.11 -12.75 3.71
N THR A 64 0.17 -12.43 3.84
CA THR A 64 0.84 -11.41 3.02
C THR A 64 1.46 -12.08 1.81
N LEU A 65 1.03 -11.65 0.63
CA LEU A 65 1.59 -12.02 -0.66
C LEU A 65 2.55 -10.92 -1.10
N GLU A 66 3.79 -11.30 -1.38
CA GLU A 66 4.69 -10.44 -2.15
C GLU A 66 4.25 -10.50 -3.61
N VAL A 67 4.13 -9.36 -4.27
CA VAL A 67 3.64 -9.27 -5.64
C VAL A 67 4.60 -8.47 -6.52
N ALA A 68 4.80 -8.94 -7.74
CA ALA A 68 5.62 -8.25 -8.74
C ALA A 68 5.08 -8.49 -10.15
N GLY A 69 5.34 -7.56 -11.05
CA GLY A 69 5.02 -7.71 -12.44
C GLY A 69 5.12 -6.42 -13.24
N VAL A 70 4.26 -6.25 -14.24
CA VAL A 70 4.35 -5.13 -15.18
C VAL A 70 3.00 -4.46 -15.41
N HIS A 71 3.07 -3.15 -15.59
CA HIS A 71 1.96 -2.29 -15.98
C HIS A 71 2.22 -1.69 -17.36
N VAL A 72 1.24 -1.83 -18.25
CA VAL A 72 1.23 -1.22 -19.57
C VAL A 72 0.47 0.10 -19.47
N MET A 73 1.19 1.21 -19.36
CA MET A 73 0.62 2.51 -18.99
C MET A 73 -0.48 2.98 -19.98
N ARG A 74 -0.29 2.71 -21.27
CA ARG A 74 -1.22 3.17 -22.31
C ARG A 74 -2.59 2.50 -22.23
N SER A 75 -2.62 1.22 -21.85
CA SER A 75 -3.85 0.43 -21.80
C SER A 75 -4.39 0.26 -20.39
N GLY A 76 -3.61 0.59 -19.35
CA GLY A 76 -3.96 0.32 -17.96
C GLY A 76 -3.93 -1.17 -17.60
N ARG A 77 -3.40 -2.03 -18.49
CA ARG A 77 -3.30 -3.49 -18.27
C ARG A 77 -2.15 -3.80 -17.34
N ILE A 78 -2.39 -4.68 -16.38
CA ILE A 78 -1.41 -5.05 -15.37
C ILE A 78 -1.33 -6.58 -15.30
N PHE A 79 -0.11 -7.11 -15.32
CA PHE A 79 0.17 -8.52 -15.16
C PHE A 79 1.04 -8.69 -13.92
N LEU A 80 0.55 -9.45 -12.94
CA LEU A 80 1.20 -9.63 -11.64
C LEU A 80 1.33 -11.10 -11.31
N VAL A 81 2.40 -11.43 -10.59
CA VAL A 81 2.61 -12.72 -9.97
C VAL A 81 2.80 -12.47 -8.48
N GLY A 82 2.23 -13.33 -7.65
CA GLY A 82 2.33 -13.23 -6.21
C GLY A 82 2.73 -14.54 -5.56
N THR A 83 3.49 -14.44 -4.47
CA THR A 83 3.89 -15.57 -3.62
C THR A 83 3.75 -15.17 -2.15
N PRO A 84 3.25 -16.06 -1.27
CA PRO A 84 3.24 -15.83 0.17
C PRO A 84 4.64 -15.52 0.69
N SER A 85 4.75 -14.55 1.60
CA SER A 85 6.02 -14.25 2.27
C SER A 85 6.53 -15.43 3.14
N THR A 86 5.66 -16.39 3.43
CA THR A 86 5.99 -17.65 4.13
C THR A 86 6.41 -18.77 3.19
N SER A 87 6.41 -18.55 1.87
CA SER A 87 6.83 -19.57 0.90
C SER A 87 8.33 -19.79 0.96
N HIS A 88 8.75 -21.03 0.76
CA HIS A 88 10.17 -21.36 0.64
C HIS A 88 10.78 -20.81 -0.66
N ASP A 89 9.99 -20.74 -1.73
CA ASP A 89 10.46 -20.28 -3.03
C ASP A 89 10.26 -18.76 -3.15
N PRO A 90 11.31 -17.99 -3.47
CA PRO A 90 11.19 -16.54 -3.60
C PRO A 90 10.33 -16.15 -4.80
N LEU A 91 9.68 -14.98 -4.71
CA LEU A 91 8.91 -14.40 -5.79
C LEU A 91 9.74 -14.27 -7.06
N ASP A 92 9.37 -14.97 -8.13
CA ASP A 92 10.06 -14.86 -9.42
C ASP A 92 9.18 -14.13 -10.45
N ILE A 93 9.56 -12.90 -10.77
CA ILE A 93 8.87 -12.03 -11.73
C ILE A 93 8.84 -12.61 -13.15
N ARG A 94 9.75 -13.52 -13.51
CA ARG A 94 9.86 -14.06 -14.88
C ARG A 94 8.60 -14.81 -15.33
N HIS A 95 7.79 -15.30 -14.38
CA HIS A 95 6.50 -15.93 -14.67
C HIS A 95 5.54 -15.01 -15.43
N VAL A 96 5.70 -13.69 -15.31
CA VAL A 96 4.90 -12.69 -16.03
C VAL A 96 5.12 -12.76 -17.55
N LEU A 97 6.31 -13.19 -18.01
CA LEU A 97 6.60 -13.32 -19.45
C LEU A 97 5.73 -14.37 -20.15
N GLY A 98 5.19 -15.33 -19.40
CA GLY A 98 4.24 -16.32 -19.89
C GLY A 98 2.79 -15.85 -19.89
N MET A 99 2.48 -14.76 -19.18
CA MET A 99 1.13 -14.20 -19.07
C MET A 99 0.81 -13.19 -20.19
N ILE A 100 1.84 -12.67 -20.85
CA ILE A 100 1.69 -11.66 -21.90
C ILE A 100 1.10 -12.32 -23.16
N PRO A 101 -0.02 -11.80 -23.70
CA PRO A 101 -0.63 -12.35 -24.89
C PRO A 101 0.33 -12.28 -26.09
N GLN A 102 0.36 -13.34 -26.88
CA GLN A 102 1.26 -13.45 -28.04
C GLN A 102 0.98 -12.40 -29.11
N GLU A 103 -0.28 -11.96 -29.20
CA GLU A 103 -0.79 -11.02 -30.21
C GLU A 103 -0.31 -9.58 -29.99
N GLU A 104 -0.09 -9.16 -28.73
CA GLU A 104 0.39 -7.81 -28.39
C GLU A 104 1.90 -7.62 -28.65
N GLY A 105 2.55 -8.66 -29.18
CA GLY A 105 3.76 -8.54 -29.96
C GLY A 105 5.07 -8.64 -29.17
N MET A 106 6.14 -8.81 -29.94
CA MET A 106 7.52 -8.92 -29.49
C MET A 106 7.99 -7.71 -28.66
N PHE A 107 7.44 -6.52 -28.93
CA PHE A 107 7.79 -5.29 -28.24
C PHE A 107 7.43 -5.33 -26.75
N LEU A 108 6.19 -5.71 -26.42
CA LEU A 108 5.75 -5.80 -25.03
C LEU A 108 6.55 -6.86 -24.25
N ARG A 109 6.81 -8.02 -24.87
CA ARG A 109 7.64 -9.06 -24.26
C ARG A 109 9.08 -8.62 -24.01
N ASN A 110 9.67 -7.83 -24.92
CA ASN A 110 11.01 -7.27 -24.74
C ASN A 110 11.04 -6.24 -23.60
N ALA A 111 10.09 -5.31 -23.58
CA ALA A 111 9.96 -4.32 -22.51
C ALA A 111 9.73 -4.97 -21.14
N THR A 112 8.89 -6.01 -21.07
CA THR A 112 8.75 -6.83 -19.86
C THR A 112 10.04 -7.56 -19.51
N GLY A 113 10.77 -8.10 -20.48
CA GLY A 113 12.08 -8.70 -20.25
C GLY A 113 13.06 -7.71 -19.61
N GLN A 114 13.06 -6.46 -20.06
CA GLN A 114 13.84 -5.38 -19.45
C GLN A 114 13.37 -5.07 -18.02
N ALA A 115 12.05 -5.03 -17.78
CA ALA A 115 11.50 -4.86 -16.44
C ALA A 115 11.97 -5.99 -15.48
N CYS A 116 11.90 -7.25 -15.93
CA CYS A 116 12.37 -8.41 -15.17
C CYS A 116 13.87 -8.32 -14.88
N LEU A 117 14.68 -7.93 -15.87
CA LEU A 117 16.12 -7.75 -15.68
C LEU A 117 16.43 -6.64 -14.68
N ALA A 118 15.68 -5.54 -14.70
CA ALA A 118 15.83 -4.45 -13.75
C ALA A 118 15.49 -4.90 -12.31
N ASP A 119 14.42 -5.68 -12.13
CA ASP A 119 14.07 -6.25 -10.82
C ASP A 119 15.16 -7.20 -10.30
N ILE A 120 15.64 -8.13 -11.14
CA ILE A 120 16.69 -9.08 -10.76
C ILE A 120 17.98 -8.33 -10.39
N ARG A 121 18.38 -7.31 -11.16
CA ARG A 121 19.56 -6.49 -10.84
C ARG A 121 19.39 -5.74 -9.52
N ALA A 122 18.23 -5.12 -9.28
CA ALA A 122 17.96 -4.42 -8.03
C ALA A 122 18.00 -5.36 -6.81
N ARG A 123 17.58 -6.62 -6.98
CA ARG A 123 17.70 -7.65 -5.93
C ARG A 123 19.15 -8.06 -5.69
N ILE A 124 19.94 -8.24 -6.75
CA ILE A 124 21.38 -8.54 -6.65
C ILE A 124 22.08 -7.40 -5.91
N GLU A 125 21.86 -6.14 -6.31
CA GLU A 125 22.45 -4.96 -5.67
C GLU A 125 22.07 -4.86 -4.18
N ARG A 126 20.81 -5.17 -3.82
CA ARG A 126 20.38 -5.20 -2.42
C ARG A 126 21.09 -6.31 -1.63
N LEU A 127 21.27 -7.49 -2.23
CA LEU A 127 22.01 -8.59 -1.59
C LEU A 127 23.49 -8.24 -1.43
N ASP A 128 24.12 -7.66 -2.44
CA ASP A 128 25.51 -7.19 -2.37
C ASP A 128 25.68 -6.13 -1.27
N TYR A 129 24.73 -5.20 -1.15
CA TYR A 129 24.73 -4.21 -0.08
C TYR A 129 24.63 -4.87 1.31
N VAL A 130 23.71 -5.83 1.49
CA VAL A 130 23.54 -6.57 2.75
C VAL A 130 24.78 -7.39 3.09
N LEU A 131 25.40 -8.04 2.10
CA LEU A 131 26.63 -8.81 2.29
C LEU A 131 27.82 -7.91 2.65
N ALA A 132 27.94 -6.74 2.01
CA ALA A 132 29.01 -5.78 2.29
C ALA A 132 28.89 -5.13 3.68
N HIS A 133 27.66 -4.94 4.18
CA HIS A 133 27.37 -4.31 5.47
C HIS A 133 26.91 -5.32 6.53
N TRP A 134 27.22 -6.60 6.33
CA TRP A 134 26.79 -7.67 7.21
C TRP A 134 27.39 -7.50 8.61
N ASP A 135 26.60 -7.00 9.56
CA ASP A 135 26.93 -7.07 10.98
C ASP A 135 26.42 -8.42 11.53
N SER A 136 27.32 -9.17 12.16
CA SER A 136 27.12 -10.56 12.63
C SER A 136 26.03 -10.74 13.70
N LYS A 137 25.34 -9.66 14.09
CA LYS A 137 24.19 -9.67 15.00
C LYS A 137 22.88 -9.68 14.21
N ALA A 138 22.73 -10.65 13.31
CA ALA A 138 21.39 -10.95 12.82
C ALA A 138 20.54 -11.37 14.03
N PRO A 139 19.37 -10.74 14.30
CA PRO A 139 18.46 -11.27 15.28
C PRO A 139 18.13 -12.71 14.89
N PRO A 140 18.02 -13.64 15.86
CA PRO A 140 17.65 -15.01 15.55
C PRO A 140 16.36 -14.95 14.73
N VAL A 141 16.41 -15.52 13.53
CA VAL A 141 15.21 -15.79 12.74
C VAL A 141 14.37 -16.70 13.64
N LEU A 142 13.40 -16.12 14.34
CA LEU A 142 12.40 -16.96 15.00
C LEU A 142 11.80 -17.80 13.86
N PRO A 143 11.76 -19.13 14.01
CA PRO A 143 11.02 -19.94 13.04
C PRO A 143 9.61 -19.36 13.04
N ASP A 144 9.21 -18.74 11.92
CA ASP A 144 7.83 -18.29 11.76
C ASP A 144 7.01 -19.57 11.89
N GLN A 145 6.31 -19.71 13.01
CA GLN A 145 5.56 -20.91 13.41
C GLN A 145 4.37 -21.19 12.48
N ARG A 146 4.31 -20.50 11.34
CA ARG A 146 3.27 -20.60 10.33
C ARG A 146 3.69 -21.66 9.33
N ASP A 147 2.78 -22.59 9.09
CA ASP A 147 2.97 -23.60 8.06
C ASP A 147 3.28 -22.91 6.71
N PRO A 148 4.45 -23.17 6.09
CA PRO A 148 4.83 -22.52 4.85
C PRO A 148 3.86 -22.90 3.74
N SER A 149 3.24 -21.90 3.10
CA SER A 149 2.35 -22.11 1.96
C SER A 149 3.08 -21.74 0.67
N ASN A 150 3.10 -22.63 -0.32
CA ASN A 150 3.75 -22.37 -1.62
C ASN A 150 2.75 -21.98 -2.72
N CYS A 151 1.74 -21.21 -2.34
CA CYS A 151 0.71 -20.74 -3.25
C CYS A 151 1.21 -19.68 -4.21
N THR A 152 1.58 -20.06 -5.42
CA THR A 152 1.84 -19.06 -6.47
C THR A 152 0.52 -18.60 -7.08
N ILE A 153 0.28 -17.29 -7.14
CA ILE A 153 -0.90 -16.70 -7.78
C ILE A 153 -0.48 -15.90 -9.01
N GLN A 154 -1.19 -16.08 -10.11
CA GLN A 154 -1.09 -15.25 -11.30
C GLN A 154 -2.30 -14.32 -11.34
N MET A 155 -2.07 -13.02 -11.45
CA MET A 155 -3.10 -11.99 -11.40
C MET A 155 -3.06 -11.14 -12.66
N TYR A 156 -4.22 -10.98 -13.27
CA TYR A 156 -4.48 -10.00 -14.30
C TYR A 156 -5.27 -8.86 -13.68
N ALA A 157 -4.83 -7.63 -13.92
CA ALA A 157 -5.53 -6.46 -13.42
C ALA A 157 -5.70 -5.41 -14.52
N GLN A 158 -6.74 -4.60 -14.40
CA GLN A 158 -7.08 -3.55 -15.35
C GLN A 158 -7.46 -2.29 -14.59
N MET A 159 -6.75 -1.20 -14.87
CA MET A 159 -7.16 0.13 -14.41
C MET A 159 -8.31 0.63 -15.28
N MET A 160 -9.33 1.19 -14.64
CA MET A 160 -10.40 1.89 -15.34
C MET A 160 -9.93 3.27 -15.79
N PRO A 161 -10.40 3.77 -16.94
CA PRO A 161 -10.07 5.12 -17.39
C PRO A 161 -10.57 6.16 -16.39
N ALA A 162 -9.75 7.18 -16.14
CA ALA A 162 -10.05 8.26 -15.18
C ALA A 162 -11.16 9.22 -15.64
N GLY A 163 -11.62 9.08 -16.89
CA GLY A 163 -12.68 9.88 -17.47
C GLY A 163 -12.62 9.89 -19.00
N PRO A 164 -13.56 10.58 -19.65
CA PRO A 164 -13.51 10.85 -21.09
C PRO A 164 -12.38 11.83 -21.45
N GLU A 165 -11.95 11.79 -22.71
CA GLU A 165 -10.77 12.54 -23.21
C GLU A 165 -10.85 14.06 -22.98
N HIS A 166 -12.06 14.65 -22.97
CA HIS A 166 -12.23 16.09 -22.73
C HIS A 166 -11.79 16.56 -21.33
N VAL A 167 -11.63 15.64 -20.38
CA VAL A 167 -11.18 15.94 -19.00
C VAL A 167 -9.65 15.77 -18.88
N GLN A 168 -8.95 15.32 -19.93
CA GLN A 168 -7.51 15.03 -19.87
C GLN A 168 -6.68 16.24 -19.45
N THR A 169 -7.00 17.44 -19.93
CA THR A 169 -6.26 18.66 -19.54
C THR A 169 -6.40 18.96 -18.04
N GLU A 170 -7.58 18.72 -17.45
CA GLU A 170 -7.80 18.90 -16.02
C GLU A 170 -7.09 17.81 -15.19
N LEU A 171 -7.05 16.57 -15.71
CA LEU A 171 -6.30 15.46 -15.12
C LEU A 171 -4.80 15.76 -15.12
N ASP A 172 -4.25 16.23 -16.24
CA ASP A 172 -2.83 16.57 -16.36
C ASP A 172 -2.43 17.71 -15.41
N LEU A 173 -3.30 18.72 -15.26
CA LEU A 173 -3.12 19.79 -14.28
C LEU A 173 -3.13 19.24 -12.84
N SER A 174 -4.04 18.31 -12.55
CA SER A 174 -4.14 17.66 -11.25
C SER A 174 -2.91 16.79 -10.95
N GLU A 175 -2.44 15.99 -11.90
CA GLU A 175 -1.22 15.19 -11.78
C GLU A 175 0.02 16.05 -11.59
N ARG A 176 0.11 17.18 -12.32
CA ARG A 176 1.21 18.13 -12.18
C ARG A 176 1.23 18.76 -10.79
N GLU A 177 0.10 19.21 -10.26
CA GLU A 177 0.04 19.80 -8.92
C GLU A 177 0.27 18.75 -7.82
N LEU A 178 -0.16 17.50 -8.01
CA LEU A 178 0.11 16.41 -7.09
C LEU A 178 1.60 16.02 -7.05
N SER A 179 2.28 16.05 -8.20
CA SER A 179 3.71 15.75 -8.29
C SER A 179 4.60 16.92 -7.85
N HIS A 180 4.20 18.15 -8.18
CA HIS A 180 4.93 19.38 -7.91
C HIS A 180 3.96 20.40 -7.31
N PRO A 181 3.76 20.40 -5.97
CA PRO A 181 2.78 21.26 -5.34
C PRO A 181 3.20 22.73 -5.46
N THR A 182 2.46 23.51 -6.24
CA THR A 182 2.65 24.96 -6.42
C THR A 182 1.67 25.79 -5.58
N GLY A 183 0.67 25.16 -4.96
CA GLY A 183 -0.36 25.82 -4.16
C GLY A 183 -1.56 26.30 -4.99
N LEU A 184 -1.63 25.92 -6.26
CA LEU A 184 -2.82 26.10 -7.07
C LEU A 184 -3.98 25.31 -6.44
N ALA A 185 -5.07 26.00 -6.10
CA ALA A 185 -6.30 25.34 -5.69
C ALA A 185 -6.83 24.54 -6.89
N VAL A 186 -6.47 23.26 -6.99
CA VAL A 186 -6.95 22.40 -8.07
C VAL A 186 -8.47 22.37 -7.98
N VAL A 187 -9.12 22.90 -9.01
CA VAL A 187 -10.58 23.09 -9.07
C VAL A 187 -11.32 21.74 -8.99
N HIS A 188 -10.64 20.65 -9.35
CA HIS A 188 -11.19 19.30 -9.35
C HIS A 188 -10.42 18.35 -8.44
N ARG A 189 -11.18 17.60 -7.63
CA ARG A 189 -10.66 16.52 -6.82
C ARG A 189 -10.07 15.47 -7.74
N ALA A 190 -8.81 15.07 -7.50
CA ALA A 190 -8.19 13.99 -8.26
C ALA A 190 -9.09 12.74 -8.24
N PRO A 191 -9.33 12.11 -9.42
CA PRO A 191 -10.25 10.98 -9.51
C PRO A 191 -9.73 9.82 -8.67
N GLN A 192 -10.65 9.03 -8.16
CA GLN A 192 -10.30 7.79 -7.47
C GLN A 192 -9.84 6.77 -8.51
N PHE A 193 -8.70 6.13 -8.25
CA PHE A 193 -8.27 5.03 -9.11
C PHE A 193 -9.23 3.86 -8.91
N GLN A 194 -9.64 3.22 -10.01
CA GLN A 194 -10.45 2.02 -9.96
C GLN A 194 -9.67 0.90 -10.63
N LEU A 195 -9.51 -0.21 -9.93
CA LEU A 195 -8.74 -1.35 -10.40
C LEU A 195 -9.56 -2.63 -10.26
N ASN A 196 -9.63 -3.41 -11.34
CA ASN A 196 -10.27 -4.72 -11.31
C ASN A 196 -9.17 -5.77 -11.41
N ILE A 197 -9.18 -6.76 -10.52
CA ILE A 197 -8.18 -7.83 -10.43
C ILE A 197 -8.89 -9.18 -10.52
N ILE A 198 -8.34 -10.05 -11.34
CA ILE A 198 -8.68 -11.46 -11.43
C ILE A 198 -7.39 -12.25 -11.21
N GLY A 199 -7.38 -13.15 -10.24
CA GLY A 199 -6.23 -13.94 -9.84
C GLY A 199 -6.55 -15.42 -9.76
N VAL A 200 -5.64 -16.26 -10.24
CA VAL A 200 -5.77 -17.72 -10.18
C VAL A 200 -4.49 -18.32 -9.60
N SER A 201 -4.64 -19.20 -8.62
CA SER A 201 -3.57 -20.06 -8.13
C SER A 201 -3.93 -21.52 -8.41
N SER A 202 -3.26 -22.11 -9.41
CA SER A 202 -3.43 -23.53 -9.74
C SER A 202 -2.90 -24.44 -8.63
N ARG A 203 -1.81 -24.04 -7.95
CA ARG A 203 -1.19 -24.83 -6.87
C ARG A 203 -2.07 -24.96 -5.62
N CYS A 204 -2.85 -23.92 -5.30
CA CYS A 204 -3.68 -23.90 -4.09
C CYS A 204 -5.19 -23.97 -4.36
N GLY A 205 -5.60 -24.02 -5.64
CA GLY A 205 -7.01 -23.99 -6.02
C GLY A 205 -7.70 -22.71 -5.57
N MET A 206 -7.00 -21.57 -5.63
CA MET A 206 -7.52 -20.28 -5.18
C MET A 206 -7.93 -19.43 -6.38
N PHE A 207 -9.10 -18.81 -6.29
CA PHE A 207 -9.59 -17.84 -7.25
C PHE A 207 -9.88 -16.52 -6.53
N VAL A 208 -9.29 -15.44 -7.04
CA VAL A 208 -9.45 -14.08 -6.52
C VAL A 208 -10.16 -13.27 -7.59
N GLU A 209 -11.27 -12.66 -7.25
CA GLU A 209 -11.95 -11.71 -8.13
C GLU A 209 -12.37 -10.49 -7.33
N THR A 210 -12.10 -9.32 -7.90
CA THR A 210 -12.44 -8.04 -7.29
C THR A 210 -13.34 -7.26 -8.22
N ASP A 211 -14.50 -6.83 -7.72
CA ASP A 211 -15.43 -6.01 -8.50
C ASP A 211 -14.77 -4.70 -8.95
N THR A 212 -14.45 -3.83 -7.99
CA THR A 212 -13.71 -2.58 -8.18
C THR A 212 -12.92 -2.25 -6.91
N LEU A 213 -11.60 -2.22 -6.98
CA LEU A 213 -10.73 -1.71 -5.93
C LEU A 213 -10.60 -0.20 -6.08
N LEU A 214 -10.82 0.53 -4.98
CA LEU A 214 -10.62 1.98 -4.95
C LEU A 214 -9.19 2.28 -4.49
N GLY A 215 -8.41 2.83 -5.41
CA GLY A 215 -7.06 3.27 -5.17
C GLY A 215 -6.98 4.73 -4.78
N LYS A 216 -6.07 5.03 -3.84
CA LYS A 216 -5.61 6.38 -3.53
C LYS A 216 -4.12 6.45 -3.83
N SER A 217 -3.70 7.45 -4.59
CA SER A 217 -2.27 7.70 -4.79
C SER A 217 -1.64 8.25 -3.51
N ARG A 218 -0.34 8.00 -3.34
CA ARG A 218 0.44 8.59 -2.23
C ARG A 218 0.37 10.11 -2.21
N ALA A 219 0.46 10.74 -3.38
CA ALA A 219 0.37 12.19 -3.47
C ALA A 219 -0.98 12.71 -2.95
N GLN A 220 -2.08 12.05 -3.33
CA GLN A 220 -3.41 12.41 -2.85
C GLN A 220 -3.58 12.14 -1.35
N PHE A 221 -3.01 11.05 -0.83
CA PHE A 221 -2.99 10.77 0.60
C PHE A 221 -2.31 11.91 1.38
N TRP A 222 -1.09 12.28 1.01
CA TRP A 222 -0.37 13.36 1.68
C TRP A 222 -1.05 14.72 1.49
N SER A 223 -1.67 14.97 0.33
CA SER A 223 -2.45 16.18 0.12
C SER A 223 -3.60 16.29 1.12
N ASP A 224 -4.38 15.23 1.28
CA ASP A 224 -5.49 15.20 2.25
C ASP A 224 -4.99 15.26 3.70
N SER A 225 -3.85 14.60 4.00
CA SER A 225 -3.23 14.66 5.33
C SER A 225 -2.82 16.08 5.73
N ARG A 226 -2.35 16.90 4.79
CA ARG A 226 -2.00 18.31 5.08
C ARG A 226 -3.20 19.09 5.59
N TYR A 227 -4.37 18.94 4.97
CA TYR A 227 -5.59 19.62 5.42
C TYR A 227 -6.07 19.11 6.78
N TYR A 228 -5.95 17.81 7.04
CA TYR A 228 -6.25 17.23 8.35
C TYR A 228 -5.35 17.83 9.45
N VAL A 229 -4.04 17.86 9.22
CA VAL A 229 -3.07 18.44 10.16
C VAL A 229 -3.33 19.93 10.37
N ALA A 230 -3.62 20.70 9.30
CA ALA A 230 -3.96 22.11 9.42
C ALA A 230 -5.24 22.34 10.26
N GLY A 231 -6.25 21.48 10.08
CA GLY A 231 -7.46 21.49 10.91
C GLY A 231 -7.16 21.21 12.38
N MET A 232 -6.32 20.22 12.67
CA MET A 232 -5.89 19.91 14.04
C MET A 232 -5.13 21.08 14.69
N ILE A 233 -4.23 21.74 13.96
CA ILE A 233 -3.54 22.95 14.44
C ILE A 233 -4.54 24.05 14.79
N CYS A 234 -5.57 24.25 13.96
CA CYS A 234 -6.60 25.24 14.22
C CYS A 234 -7.40 24.92 15.50
N VAL A 235 -7.81 23.66 15.69
CA VAL A 235 -8.52 23.23 16.91
C VAL A 235 -7.66 23.44 18.15
N VAL A 236 -6.40 23.01 18.12
CA VAL A 236 -5.47 23.20 19.25
C VAL A 236 -5.22 24.69 19.52
N PHE A 237 -5.13 25.51 18.48
CA PHE A 237 -4.98 26.96 18.62
C PHE A 237 -6.21 27.59 19.29
N VAL A 238 -7.43 27.21 18.90
CA VAL A 238 -8.66 27.67 19.56
C VAL A 238 -8.72 27.21 21.02
N GLN A 239 -8.32 25.97 21.32
CA GLN A 239 -8.25 25.47 22.68
C GLN A 239 -7.27 26.27 23.54
N LEU A 240 -6.08 26.60 23.01
CA LEU A 240 -5.11 27.49 23.66
C LEU A 240 -5.68 28.88 23.93
N LEU A 241 -6.41 29.47 22.97
CA LEU A 241 -7.06 30.77 23.14
C LEU A 241 -8.15 30.76 24.23
N LEU A 242 -8.97 29.71 24.25
CA LEU A 242 -10.01 29.54 25.27
C LEU A 242 -9.39 29.36 26.65
N MET A 243 -8.34 28.54 26.76
CA MET A 243 -7.62 28.34 28.01
C MET A 243 -6.98 29.64 28.51
N SER A 244 -6.36 30.42 27.63
CA SER A 244 -5.81 31.74 27.98
C SER A 244 -6.87 32.68 28.54
N ARG A 245 -8.05 32.73 27.91
CA ARG A 245 -9.18 33.57 28.38
C ARG A 245 -9.72 33.14 29.73
N GLU A 246 -9.83 31.83 29.96
CA GLU A 246 -10.27 31.32 31.26
C GLU A 246 -9.23 31.59 32.36
N CYS A 247 -7.93 31.48 32.05
CA CYS A 247 -6.86 31.87 32.97
C CYS A 247 -6.91 33.36 33.34
N GLU A 248 -7.22 34.25 32.39
CA GLU A 248 -7.40 35.69 32.67
C GLU A 248 -8.67 35.98 33.48
N ARG A 249 -9.75 35.23 33.25
CA ARG A 249 -11.02 35.41 33.98
C ARG A 249 -10.93 34.92 35.43
N ILE A 250 -10.17 33.86 35.69
CA ILE A 250 -9.97 33.27 37.01
C ILE A 250 -8.84 34.05 37.74
N GLN A 251 -8.98 35.37 37.84
CA GLN A 251 -8.00 36.27 38.47
C GLN A 251 -8.18 36.40 40.00
N THR A 252 -8.57 35.33 40.68
CA THR A 252 -8.52 35.31 42.16
C THR A 252 -7.14 34.80 42.61
N HIS A 253 -6.46 35.57 43.47
CA HIS A 253 -5.12 35.22 44.02
C HIS A 253 -5.04 33.80 44.59
N THR A 254 -6.16 33.26 45.10
CA THR A 254 -6.30 31.90 45.65
C THR A 254 -6.45 30.80 44.59
N ALA A 255 -6.93 31.15 43.38
CA ALA A 255 -7.10 30.23 42.27
C ALA A 255 -5.84 30.14 41.39
N ILE A 256 -5.15 31.26 41.16
CA ILE A 256 -3.86 31.31 40.45
C ILE A 256 -2.79 30.50 41.21
N THR A 257 -2.82 30.50 42.54
CA THR A 257 -1.92 29.69 43.37
C THR A 257 -2.28 28.20 43.39
N ARG A 258 -3.52 27.82 43.01
CA ARG A 258 -3.99 26.43 42.91
C ARG A 258 -3.85 25.83 41.51
N VAL A 259 -3.91 26.63 40.45
CA VAL A 259 -3.54 26.20 39.10
C VAL A 259 -2.02 26.17 39.04
N SER A 260 -1.44 25.05 39.50
CA SER A 260 0.00 24.86 39.46
C SER A 260 0.51 24.80 38.02
N GLY A 261 1.71 25.29 37.75
CA GLY A 261 2.37 25.10 36.45
C GLY A 261 2.48 23.62 36.04
N ILE A 262 2.44 22.71 37.02
CA ILE A 262 2.36 21.27 36.82
C ILE A 262 1.03 20.86 36.17
N SER A 263 -0.11 21.46 36.56
CA SER A 263 -1.40 21.20 35.92
C SER A 263 -1.40 21.60 34.44
N LEU A 264 -0.87 22.79 34.14
CA LEU A 264 -0.71 23.27 32.76
C LEU A 264 0.23 22.37 31.95
N PHE A 265 1.34 21.93 32.55
CA PHE A 265 2.26 20.99 31.92
C PHE A 265 1.59 19.65 31.62
N ILE A 266 0.84 19.07 32.56
CA ILE A 266 0.09 17.82 32.36
C ILE A 266 -0.93 18.00 31.23
N HIS A 267 -1.69 19.10 31.22
CA HIS A 267 -2.69 19.36 30.18
C HIS A 267 -2.06 19.46 28.78
N ALA A 268 -0.95 20.20 28.66
CA ALA A 268 -0.22 20.31 27.39
C ALA A 268 0.33 18.97 26.89
N ASN A 269 0.79 18.10 27.81
CA ASN A 269 1.23 16.75 27.44
C ASN A 269 0.06 15.87 26.97
N PHE A 270 -1.10 15.97 27.62
CA PHE A 270 -2.31 15.25 27.19
C PHE A 270 -2.80 15.73 25.82
N ASP A 271 -2.83 17.03 25.56
CA ASP A 271 -3.20 17.58 24.25
C ASP A 271 -2.22 17.13 23.14
N ALA A 272 -0.91 17.14 23.43
CA ALA A 272 0.09 16.62 22.50
C ALA A 272 -0.12 15.13 22.21
N PHE A 273 -0.36 14.33 23.26
CA PHE A 273 -0.59 12.89 23.12
C PHE A 273 -1.86 12.58 22.33
N LEU A 274 -2.96 13.30 22.58
CA LEU A 274 -4.20 13.17 21.83
C LEU A 274 -4.03 13.58 20.37
N CYS A 275 -3.30 14.67 20.10
CA CYS A 275 -2.99 15.11 18.74
C CYS A 275 -2.16 14.06 17.96
N ILE A 276 -1.12 13.52 18.58
CA ILE A 276 -0.29 12.45 18.01
C ILE A 276 -1.15 11.20 17.77
N THR A 277 -1.97 10.80 18.74
CA THR A 277 -2.84 9.61 18.63
C THR A 277 -3.85 9.77 17.51
N HIS A 278 -4.52 10.93 17.41
CA HIS A 278 -5.46 11.22 16.32
C HIS A 278 -4.77 11.18 14.96
N THR A 279 -3.58 11.76 14.86
CA THR A 279 -2.78 11.76 13.62
C THR A 279 -2.35 10.33 13.25
N MET A 280 -1.89 9.54 14.22
CA MET A 280 -1.53 8.14 14.02
C MET A 280 -2.72 7.27 13.63
N LEU A 281 -3.89 7.47 14.24
CA LEU A 281 -5.12 6.75 13.88
C LEU A 281 -5.61 7.15 12.48
N ALA A 282 -5.54 8.43 12.13
CA ALA A 282 -5.86 8.92 10.80
C ALA A 282 -4.94 8.33 9.73
N PHE A 283 -3.66 8.13 10.02
CA PHE A 283 -2.71 7.51 9.09
C PHE A 283 -2.81 5.97 9.04
N SER A 284 -2.94 5.32 10.20
CA SER A 284 -3.03 3.84 10.28
C SER A 284 -4.34 3.30 9.73
N SER A 285 -5.46 4.02 9.89
CA SER A 285 -6.74 3.66 9.26
C SER A 285 -6.68 3.70 7.73
N ASN A 286 -5.71 4.42 7.17
CA ASN A 286 -5.42 4.47 5.74
C ASN A 286 -4.32 3.50 5.29
N LYS A 287 -3.78 2.66 6.20
CA LYS A 287 -2.74 1.63 5.96
C LYS A 287 -1.78 1.96 4.80
N PHE A 288 -1.14 3.13 4.86
CA PHE A 288 0.01 3.43 4.03
C PHE A 288 1.22 2.71 4.62
N ASN A 289 1.61 1.56 4.07
CA ASN A 289 2.90 0.94 4.38
C ASN A 289 4.00 1.76 3.68
N THR A 290 4.48 2.82 4.32
CA THR A 290 5.73 3.48 3.94
C THR A 290 6.84 3.07 4.91
N PRO A 291 7.93 2.44 4.46
CA PRO A 291 9.20 2.64 5.13
C PRO A 291 9.50 4.14 5.06
N TRP A 292 9.96 4.71 6.17
CA TRP A 292 10.30 6.12 6.34
C TRP A 292 11.57 6.50 5.56
N ASP A 293 11.60 6.19 4.26
CA ASP A 293 12.72 6.48 3.38
C ASP A 293 12.53 7.90 2.83
N VAL A 294 13.20 8.85 3.47
CA VAL A 294 13.07 10.30 3.22
C VAL A 294 13.78 10.72 1.92
N ASP A 295 14.59 9.85 1.33
CA ASP A 295 15.50 10.24 0.26
C ASP A 295 14.95 10.07 -1.19
N ASN A 296 13.86 9.32 -1.39
CA ASN A 296 13.31 9.02 -2.73
C ASN A 296 11.92 9.64 -3.02
N TRP A 297 11.66 10.83 -2.49
CA TRP A 297 10.33 11.47 -2.54
C TRP A 297 9.81 11.85 -3.93
N PHE A 298 10.67 11.96 -4.96
CA PHE A 298 10.30 12.61 -6.23
C PHE A 298 10.21 11.69 -7.46
N HIS A 299 10.60 10.41 -7.39
CA HIS A 299 10.71 9.56 -8.58
C HIS A 299 9.82 8.29 -8.60
N GLU A 300 9.17 7.89 -7.50
CA GLU A 300 8.37 6.67 -7.44
C GLU A 300 6.86 6.95 -7.29
N ARG A 301 6.05 6.38 -8.19
CA ARG A 301 4.58 6.39 -8.06
C ARG A 301 4.16 5.24 -7.14
N HIS A 302 3.48 5.57 -6.05
CA HIS A 302 2.92 4.59 -5.12
C HIS A 302 1.40 4.60 -5.21
N LEU A 303 0.82 3.41 -5.39
CA LEU A 303 -0.61 3.18 -5.49
C LEU A 303 -1.04 2.28 -4.33
N VAL A 304 -1.95 2.76 -3.49
CA VAL A 304 -2.54 1.95 -2.43
C VAL A 304 -4.00 1.71 -2.78
N PHE A 305 -4.38 0.45 -2.86
CA PHE A 305 -5.74 0.02 -3.19
C PHE A 305 -6.43 -0.52 -1.95
N ARG A 306 -7.66 -0.04 -1.73
CA ARG A 306 -8.55 -0.46 -0.67
C ARG A 306 -9.95 -0.72 -1.23
N VAL A 307 -10.61 -1.69 -0.62
CA VAL A 307 -12.05 -1.94 -0.76
C VAL A 307 -12.76 -1.38 0.46
#